data_AF-A0A7S2QZG1-F1
#
_entry.id   AF-A0A7S2QZG1-F1
#
_cell.length_a   1.000
_cell.length_b   1.000
_cell.length_c   1.000
_cell.angle_alpha   90.00
_cell.angle_beta   90.00
_cell.angle_gamma   90.00
#
_symmetry.space_group_name_H-M   'P 1'
#
loop_
_entity.id
_entity.type
_entity.pdbx_description
1 polymer ?
#
loop_
_entity_poly.entity_id
_entity_poly.type
_entity_poly.pdbx_seq_one_letter_code
_entity_poly.pdbx_strand_id
1 'polypeptide(L)'
;NADNTDKDDDSMISYISSSSDSSVDKKKNEVPEAVNKCEKNISQKAYWIQRTLREAIYGKVKYAIVLKKISPNNLPSDQVVEWEVTNEACAVKEQSWQQIKRERRRYAENPIQEVAAM
;
A
#
# COMPACT_ATOMS: atom_id res chain seq x y z
N ASN A 1 46.15 26.65 -25.10
CA ASN A 1 46.12 25.22 -24.72
C ASN A 1 45.11 25.04 -23.62
N ALA A 2 43.93 24.56 -24.02
CA ALA A 2 42.89 24.06 -23.15
C ALA A 2 43.19 22.61 -22.75
N ASP A 3 42.60 22.18 -21.63
CA ASP A 3 42.21 20.82 -21.20
C ASP A 3 42.64 20.55 -19.77
N ASN A 4 41.85 19.92 -18.88
CA ASN A 4 40.43 19.57 -18.84
C ASN A 4 40.22 19.06 -17.40
N THR A 5 39.17 19.53 -16.71
CA THR A 5 38.71 19.00 -15.43
C THR A 5 37.53 18.06 -15.69
N ASP A 6 37.66 16.82 -15.23
CA ASP A 6 36.82 15.66 -15.55
C ASP A 6 36.91 14.74 -14.30
N LYS A 7 35.89 14.18 -13.63
CA LYS A 7 34.45 13.97 -13.89
C LYS A 7 33.75 13.69 -12.55
N ASP A 8 32.63 14.36 -12.31
CA ASP A 8 31.53 13.86 -11.47
C ASP A 8 30.40 13.46 -12.43
N ASP A 9 29.98 12.19 -12.43
CA ASP A 9 28.79 11.76 -13.16
C ASP A 9 28.04 10.67 -12.37
N ASP A 10 27.07 11.12 -11.57
CA ASP A 10 26.00 10.30 -11.03
C ASP A 10 25.00 9.96 -12.15
N SER A 11 25.02 8.72 -12.63
CA SER A 11 24.07 8.25 -13.63
C SER A 11 22.67 8.07 -13.03
N MET A 12 21.82 9.08 -13.18
CA MET A 12 20.38 8.96 -12.92
C MET A 12 19.72 8.32 -14.14
N ILE A 13 19.42 7.02 -14.06
CA ILE A 13 18.69 6.27 -15.09
C ILE A 13 17.26 6.81 -15.17
N SER A 14 16.94 7.53 -16.24
CA SER A 14 15.60 8.00 -16.59
C SER A 14 14.82 6.89 -17.29
N TYR A 15 13.66 6.56 -16.71
CA TYR A 15 12.75 5.58 -17.30
C TYR A 15 12.04 6.18 -18.52
N ILE A 16 12.20 5.46 -19.63
CA ILE A 16 11.64 5.70 -20.95
C ILE A 16 10.11 5.71 -20.87
N SER A 17 9.47 6.83 -21.21
CA SER A 17 8.08 6.84 -21.68
C SER A 17 8.10 7.05 -23.19
N SER A 18 7.64 6.03 -23.91
CA SER A 18 7.36 6.11 -25.34
C SER A 18 6.21 7.08 -25.59
N SER A 19 6.49 8.18 -26.28
CA SER A 19 5.47 9.03 -26.91
C SER A 19 5.62 8.91 -28.42
N SER A 20 4.59 8.36 -29.04
CA SER A 20 4.41 8.32 -30.49
C SER A 20 3.94 9.67 -31.04
N ASP A 21 4.13 9.78 -32.34
CA ASP A 21 4.33 10.96 -33.17
C ASP A 21 3.08 11.76 -33.58
N SER A 22 3.31 13.05 -33.82
CA SER A 22 2.69 13.97 -34.80
C SER A 22 1.22 14.44 -34.73
N SER A 23 1.13 15.75 -35.02
CA SER A 23 0.10 16.48 -35.77
C SER A 23 -1.20 16.93 -35.08
N VAL A 24 -1.19 18.23 -34.81
CA VAL A 24 -2.31 19.14 -34.60
C VAL A 24 -3.38 19.03 -35.69
N ASP A 25 -4.61 18.69 -35.29
CA ASP A 25 -5.81 19.20 -35.95
C ASP A 25 -7.01 19.28 -35.00
N LYS A 26 -7.69 20.42 -35.04
CA LYS A 26 -8.83 20.80 -34.19
C LYS A 26 -10.09 20.01 -34.56
N LYS A 27 -10.75 19.38 -33.58
CA LYS A 27 -12.21 19.19 -33.58
C LYS A 27 -12.75 19.00 -32.16
N LYS A 28 -13.68 19.88 -31.78
CA LYS A 28 -14.55 19.76 -30.59
C LYS A 28 -15.30 18.44 -30.66
N ASN A 29 -15.19 17.61 -29.64
CA ASN A 29 -16.19 16.60 -29.30
C ASN A 29 -16.34 16.59 -27.79
N GLU A 30 -17.50 17.04 -27.34
CA GLU A 30 -18.01 16.86 -25.99
C GLU A 30 -18.17 15.35 -25.75
N VAL A 31 -17.39 14.80 -24.83
CA VAL A 31 -17.63 13.46 -24.29
C VAL A 31 -18.05 13.66 -22.84
N PRO A 32 -19.26 13.22 -22.44
CA PRO A 32 -19.64 13.25 -21.04
C PRO A 32 -18.76 12.26 -20.31
N GLU A 33 -17.80 12.77 -19.53
CA GLU A 33 -16.95 11.99 -18.66
C GLU A 33 -17.83 11.46 -17.53
N ALA A 34 -18.49 10.33 -17.79
CA ALA A 34 -19.11 9.51 -16.77
C ALA A 34 -17.98 9.08 -15.82
N VAL A 35 -17.82 9.85 -14.74
CA VAL A 35 -17.05 9.49 -13.56
C VAL A 35 -17.70 8.23 -13.01
N ASN A 36 -17.30 7.07 -13.53
CA ASN A 36 -17.63 5.76 -12.99
C ASN A 36 -16.94 5.67 -11.63
N LYS A 37 -17.60 6.21 -10.61
CA LYS A 37 -17.27 6.04 -9.22
C LYS A 37 -17.49 4.56 -8.90
N CYS A 38 -16.46 3.74 -9.15
CA CYS A 38 -16.41 2.39 -8.64
C CYS A 38 -16.15 2.52 -7.13
N GLU A 39 -17.19 2.92 -6.39
CA GLU A 39 -17.22 2.80 -4.94
C GLU A 39 -17.20 1.31 -4.63
N LYS A 40 -16.01 0.72 -4.64
CA LYS A 40 -15.79 -0.54 -3.93
C LYS A 40 -16.26 -0.24 -2.51
N ASN A 41 -17.36 -0.86 -2.09
CA ASN A 41 -17.76 -0.90 -0.69
C ASN A 41 -16.65 -1.61 0.07
N ILE A 42 -15.62 -0.87 0.46
CA ILE A 42 -14.52 -1.38 1.28
C ILE A 42 -15.15 -1.65 2.63
N SER A 43 -15.50 -2.91 2.88
CA SER A 43 -15.95 -3.36 4.19
C SER A 43 -14.92 -2.92 5.23
N GLN A 44 -15.32 -2.04 6.14
CA GLN A 44 -14.45 -1.58 7.22
C GLN A 44 -14.16 -2.77 8.14
N LYS A 45 -12.91 -3.26 8.10
CA LYS A 45 -12.42 -4.30 9.00
C LYS A 45 -11.49 -3.67 10.04
N ALA A 46 -11.66 -4.08 11.29
CA ALA A 46 -10.72 -3.76 12.36
C ALA A 46 -10.16 -5.06 12.94
N TYR A 47 -8.97 -4.98 13.54
CA TYR A 47 -8.26 -6.15 14.06
C TYR A 47 -7.72 -5.83 15.45
N TRP A 48 -7.99 -6.71 16.41
CA TRP A 48 -7.41 -6.62 17.73
C TRP A 48 -6.11 -7.44 17.77
N ILE A 49 -4.98 -6.73 17.71
CA ILE A 49 -3.65 -7.32 17.74
C ILE A 49 -3.29 -7.75 19.16
N GLN A 50 -2.85 -9.00 19.35
CA GLN A 50 -2.55 -9.52 20.69
C GLN A 50 -1.06 -9.79 20.90
N ARG A 51 -0.49 -10.79 20.22
CA ARG A 51 0.88 -11.27 20.45
C ARG A 51 1.64 -11.55 19.17
N THR A 52 2.97 -11.50 19.24
CA THR A 52 3.82 -11.96 18.14
C THR A 52 3.78 -13.49 18.07
N LEU A 53 3.54 -14.01 16.87
CA LEU A 53 3.64 -15.43 16.56
C LEU A 53 5.08 -15.80 16.14
N ARG A 54 5.69 -14.97 15.30
CA ARG A 54 7.02 -15.22 14.74
C ARG A 54 7.70 -13.95 14.28
N GLU A 55 9.01 -13.86 14.48
CA GLU A 55 9.87 -12.85 13.84
C GLU A 55 10.12 -13.21 12.36
N ALA A 56 10.11 -12.20 11.50
CA ALA A 56 10.41 -12.32 10.08
C ALA A 56 11.60 -11.43 9.72
N ILE A 57 12.19 -11.65 8.54
CA ILE A 57 13.39 -10.93 8.09
C ILE A 57 13.17 -9.40 8.14
N TYR A 58 12.03 -8.94 7.64
CA TYR A 58 11.69 -7.52 7.53
C TYR A 58 10.60 -7.05 8.49
N GLY A 59 10.29 -7.82 9.54
CA GLY A 59 9.24 -7.47 10.48
C GLY A 59 8.77 -8.68 11.29
N LYS A 60 7.45 -8.83 11.47
CA LYS A 60 6.89 -9.88 12.34
C LYS A 60 5.50 -10.31 11.92
N VAL A 61 5.14 -11.53 12.27
CA VAL A 61 3.79 -12.07 12.14
C VAL A 61 3.12 -12.04 13.50
N LYS A 62 1.93 -11.45 13.60
CA LYS A 62 1.16 -11.31 14.83
C LYS A 62 -0.14 -12.08 14.77
N TYR A 63 -0.57 -12.58 15.92
CA TYR A 63 -1.91 -13.10 16.13
C TYR A 63 -2.87 -11.94 16.40
N ALA A 64 -4.02 -11.96 15.73
CA ALA A 64 -5.08 -10.99 15.92
C ALA A 64 -6.46 -11.63 15.83
N ILE A 65 -7.46 -10.92 16.35
CA ILE A 65 -8.87 -11.27 16.21
C ILE A 65 -9.54 -10.24 15.31
N VAL A 66 -10.36 -10.70 14.37
CA VAL A 66 -11.18 -9.81 13.53
C VAL A 66 -12.27 -9.18 14.38
N LEU A 67 -12.44 -7.86 14.26
CA LEU A 67 -13.50 -7.12 14.93
C LEU A 67 -14.64 -6.87 13.96
N LYS A 68 -15.86 -6.96 14.47
CA LYS A 68 -17.08 -6.67 13.72
C LYS A 68 -17.63 -5.31 14.15
N LYS A 69 -17.94 -4.46 13.18
CA LYS A 69 -18.59 -3.18 13.47
C LYS A 69 -20.02 -3.43 13.94
N ILE A 70 -20.39 -2.85 15.07
CA ILE A 70 -21.75 -2.87 15.58
C ILE A 70 -22.53 -1.77 14.85
N SER A 71 -23.69 -2.12 14.28
CA SER A 71 -24.57 -1.12 13.66
C SER A 71 -25.06 -0.12 14.72
N PRO A 72 -25.09 1.19 14.42
CA PRO A 72 -25.51 2.21 15.38
C PRO A 72 -26.94 1.99 15.89
N ASN A 73 -27.81 1.37 15.09
CA ASN A 73 -29.19 1.02 15.49
C ASN A 73 -29.27 -0.03 16.60
N ASN A 74 -28.18 -0.77 16.85
CA ASN A 74 -28.12 -1.82 17.87
C ASN A 74 -27.45 -1.32 19.16
N LEU A 75 -26.99 -0.07 19.19
CA LEU A 75 -26.35 0.55 20.36
C LEU A 75 -27.37 1.40 21.12
N PRO A 76 -27.43 1.30 22.46
CA PRO A 76 -28.13 2.29 23.28
C PRO A 76 -27.55 3.68 22.99
N SER A 77 -28.41 4.72 23.01
CA SER A 77 -28.04 6.10 22.65
C SER A 77 -26.84 6.69 23.42
N ASP A 78 -26.46 6.08 24.54
CA ASP A 78 -25.35 6.50 25.42
C ASP A 78 -24.06 5.68 25.26
N GLN A 79 -24.01 4.69 24.36
CA GLN A 79 -22.80 3.86 24.16
C GLN A 79 -21.98 4.28 22.94
N VAL A 80 -20.66 4.35 23.15
CA VAL A 80 -19.66 4.77 22.15
C VAL A 80 -18.89 3.58 21.55
N VAL A 81 -19.15 2.35 22.00
CA VAL A 81 -18.37 1.18 21.58
C VAL A 81 -18.89 0.66 20.24
N GLU A 82 -18.18 0.98 19.16
CA GLU A 82 -18.60 0.63 17.78
C GLU A 82 -18.13 -0.76 17.31
N TRP A 83 -17.36 -1.50 18.11
CA TRP A 83 -16.70 -2.73 17.66
C TRP A 83 -16.86 -3.89 18.66
N GLU A 84 -17.22 -5.05 18.13
CA GLU A 84 -17.39 -6.31 18.85
C GLU A 84 -16.24 -7.27 18.52
N VAL A 85 -15.73 -7.97 19.54
CA VAL A 85 -14.74 -9.04 19.38
C VAL A 85 -15.42 -10.29 18.82
N THR A 86 -14.89 -10.85 17.73
CA THR A 86 -15.41 -12.08 17.13
C THR A 86 -14.59 -13.30 17.56
N ASN A 87 -15.03 -14.51 17.16
CA ASN A 87 -14.24 -15.73 17.30
C ASN A 87 -13.31 -15.99 16.11
N GLU A 88 -13.23 -15.07 15.14
CA GLU A 88 -12.41 -15.22 13.95
C GLU A 88 -10.99 -14.75 14.22
N ALA A 89 -10.05 -15.70 14.25
CA ALA A 89 -8.64 -15.42 14.38
C ALA A 89 -7.98 -15.21 13.02
N CYS A 90 -7.02 -14.28 12.96
CA CYS A 90 -6.20 -14.04 11.78
C CYS A 90 -4.73 -13.80 12.13
N ALA A 91 -3.87 -13.95 11.12
CA ALA A 91 -2.47 -13.58 11.21
C ALA A 91 -2.25 -12.25 10.48
N VAL A 92 -1.56 -11.31 11.13
CA VAL A 92 -1.19 -10.01 10.55
C VAL A 92 0.31 -9.98 10.33
N LYS A 93 0.73 -9.84 9.07
CA LYS A 93 2.14 -9.64 8.71
C LYS A 93 2.47 -8.15 8.77
N GLU A 94 3.26 -7.75 9.76
CA GLU A 94 3.80 -6.39 9.90
C GLU A 94 5.17 -6.33 9.22
N GLN A 95 5.42 -5.28 8.45
CA GLN A 95 6.70 -5.04 7.75
C GLN A 95 7.25 -3.66 8.15
N SER A 96 8.55 -3.59 8.47
CA SER A 96 9.23 -2.35 8.84
C SER A 96 10.00 -1.76 7.68
N TRP A 97 9.61 -0.58 7.22
CA TRP A 97 10.32 0.13 6.15
C TRP A 97 11.79 0.43 6.48
N GLN A 98 12.11 0.65 7.75
CA GLN A 98 13.49 0.88 8.17
C GLN A 98 14.34 -0.38 8.01
N GLN A 99 13.82 -1.55 8.39
CA GLN A 99 14.50 -2.84 8.20
C GLN A 99 14.63 -3.16 6.71
N ILE A 100 13.56 -2.97 5.92
CA ILE A 100 13.57 -3.17 4.47
C ILE A 100 14.68 -2.35 3.83
N LYS A 101 14.79 -1.05 4.13
CA LYS A 101 15.83 -0.18 3.55
C LYS A 101 17.24 -0.63 3.92
N ARG A 102 17.45 -1.06 5.17
CA ARG A 102 18.75 -1.52 5.67
C ARG A 102 19.18 -2.86 5.05
N GLU A 103 18.25 -3.79 4.89
CA GLU A 103 18.53 -5.19 4.59
C GLU A 103 18.17 -5.57 3.15
N ARG A 104 17.75 -4.61 2.31
CA ARG A 104 17.32 -4.81 0.92
C ARG A 104 18.30 -5.59 0.05
N ARG A 105 19.61 -5.47 0.31
CA ARG A 105 20.67 -6.15 -0.47
C ARG A 105 21.20 -7.42 0.20
N ARG A 106 20.68 -7.77 1.38
CA ARG A 106 21.20 -8.86 2.21
C ARG A 106 20.45 -10.17 1.99
N TYR A 107 19.18 -10.11 1.65
CA TYR A 107 18.33 -11.28 1.43
C TYR A 107 17.75 -11.25 0.02
N ALA A 108 17.43 -12.44 -0.52
CA ALA A 108 16.87 -12.60 -1.86
C ALA A 108 15.37 -12.23 -1.93
N GLU A 109 14.70 -12.12 -0.78
CA GLU A 109 13.28 -11.77 -0.69
C GLU A 109 13.03 -10.29 -1.01
N ASN A 110 11.89 -9.99 -1.64
CA ASN A 110 11.49 -8.63 -1.99
C ASN A 110 10.13 -8.28 -1.35
N PRO A 111 10.11 -7.74 -0.12
CA PRO A 111 8.88 -7.48 0.63
C PRO A 111 7.94 -6.48 -0.06
N ILE A 112 8.46 -5.65 -0.97
CA ILE A 112 7.62 -4.73 -1.77
C ILE A 112 6.76 -5.51 -2.76
N GLN A 113 7.31 -6.55 -3.39
CA GLN A 113 6.57 -7.39 -4.33
C GLN A 113 5.52 -8.24 -3.60
N GLU A 114 5.82 -8.71 -2.39
CA GLU A 114 4.86 -9.45 -1.58
C GLU A 114 3.64 -8.61 -1.22
N VAL A 115 3.84 -7.33 -0.86
CA VAL A 115 2.73 -6.41 -0.55
C VAL A 115 1.93 -6.07 -1.81
N ALA A 116 2.59 -5.90 -2.96
CA ALA A 116 1.92 -5.57 -4.22
C ALA A 116 1.04 -6.70 -4.77
N ALA A 117 1.28 -7.94 -4.35
CA ALA A 117 0.51 -9.10 -4.77
C ALA A 117 -0.73 -9.39 -3.89
N MET A 118 -0.95 -8.63 -2.81
CA MET A 118 -2.10 -8.74 -1.89
C MET A 118 -3.20 -7.73 -2.23
#